data_AF-A0A6B3M7Q4-F1
#
_entry.id   AF-A0A6B3M7Q4-F1
#
_cell.length_a   1.000
_cell.length_b   1.000
_cell.length_c   1.000
_cell.angle_alpha   90.00
_cell.angle_beta   90.00
_cell.angle_gamma   90.00
#
_symmetry.space_group_name_H-M   'P 1'
#
loop_
_entity.id
_entity.type
_entity.pdbx_description
1 polymer ?
#
loop_
_entity_poly.entity_id
_entity_poly.type
_entity_poly.pdbx_seq_one_letter_code
_entity_poly.pdbx_strand_id
1 'polypeptide(L)'
;MRGRSSGKGKTDAQARASALGEALERYSGVFQGYEVSMVKTFEEMGKEAIHPNKCMLFSENQYQTRHDWNRDSLGAFNKVPEPFDVKKLRQWTAIWSLTGDCFKYLPTAYCYYGHPESSECWADSNGTAAGNTLEEAILQGFELLT
;
A
#
# COMPACT_ATOMS: atom_id res chain seq x y z
N MET A 1 15.09 -15.81 -2.02
CA MET A 1 14.35 -15.96 -0.75
C MET A 1 13.25 -14.89 -0.70
N ARG A 2 12.03 -15.18 -1.16
CA ARG A 2 10.88 -14.26 -1.02
C ARG A 2 9.69 -15.11 -0.59
N GLY A 3 9.06 -14.75 0.54
CA GLY A 3 8.05 -15.55 1.24
C GLY A 3 8.43 -15.98 2.67
N ARG A 4 9.44 -15.35 3.30
CA ARG A 4 9.78 -15.62 4.71
C ARG A 4 9.49 -14.40 5.56
N SER A 5 8.60 -14.54 6.54
CA SER A 5 8.47 -13.62 7.67
C SER A 5 9.54 -13.95 8.71
N SER A 6 10.11 -12.95 9.36
CA SER A 6 11.23 -13.10 10.29
C SER A 6 11.05 -12.22 11.52
N GLY A 7 11.07 -12.84 12.71
CA GLY A 7 10.90 -12.10 13.96
C GLY A 7 12.22 -11.64 14.58
N LYS A 8 12.18 -10.49 15.24
CA LYS A 8 13.29 -9.95 16.04
C LYS A 8 12.82 -9.60 17.45
N GLY A 9 13.69 -9.82 18.44
CA GLY A 9 13.36 -9.55 19.84
C GLY A 9 14.58 -9.67 20.75
N LYS A 10 14.54 -9.02 21.92
CA LYS A 10 15.59 -9.15 22.95
C LYS A 10 15.49 -10.47 23.71
N THR A 11 14.35 -11.16 23.61
CA THR A 11 14.11 -12.50 24.16
C THR A 11 13.57 -13.45 23.09
N ASP A 12 13.70 -14.76 23.29
CA ASP A 12 13.16 -15.78 22.39
C ASP A 12 11.64 -15.63 22.21
N ALA A 13 10.92 -15.38 23.31
CA ALA A 13 9.48 -15.13 23.27
C ALA A 13 9.11 -13.92 22.39
N GLN A 14 9.86 -12.82 22.49
CA GLN A 14 9.66 -11.64 21.64
C GLN A 14 9.96 -11.93 20.17
N ALA A 15 11.06 -12.64 19.88
CA ALA A 15 11.41 -13.00 18.52
C ALA A 15 10.34 -13.88 17.87
N ARG A 16 9.79 -14.86 18.61
CA ARG A 16 8.68 -15.69 18.12
C ARG A 16 7.41 -14.89 17.88
N ALA A 17 7.03 -14.02 18.83
CA ALA A 17 5.86 -13.17 18.68
C ALA A 17 5.99 -12.22 17.48
N SER A 18 7.15 -11.60 17.30
CA SER A 18 7.44 -10.74 16.14
C SER A 18 7.36 -11.50 14.82
N ALA A 19 7.83 -12.75 14.75
CA ALA A 19 7.75 -13.56 13.53
C ALA A 19 6.30 -13.88 13.16
N LEU A 20 5.48 -14.21 14.16
CA LEU A 20 4.06 -14.49 13.96
C LEU A 20 3.31 -13.21 13.54
N GLY A 21 3.60 -12.08 14.19
CA GLY A 21 3.02 -10.79 13.85
C GLY A 21 3.27 -10.41 12.40
N GLU A 22 4.52 -10.52 11.92
CA GLU A 22 4.85 -10.21 10.52
C GLU A 22 4.16 -11.18 9.53
N ALA A 23 4.03 -12.46 9.89
CA ALA A 23 3.29 -13.41 9.06
C ALA A 23 1.80 -13.04 8.93
N LEU A 24 1.16 -12.70 10.05
CA LEU A 24 -0.25 -12.28 10.07
C LEU A 24 -0.46 -10.93 9.36
N GLU A 25 0.45 -9.98 9.54
CA GLU A 25 0.41 -8.68 8.85
C GLU A 25 0.44 -8.86 7.33
N ARG A 26 1.43 -9.61 6.81
CA ARG A 26 1.55 -9.86 5.37
C ARG A 26 0.34 -10.59 4.82
N TYR A 27 -0.17 -11.59 5.54
CA TYR A 27 -1.38 -12.33 5.13
C TYR A 27 -2.60 -11.42 5.08
N SER A 28 -2.77 -10.57 6.09
CA SER A 28 -3.93 -9.66 6.20
C SER A 28 -3.92 -8.56 5.14
N GLY A 29 -2.75 -8.22 4.60
CA GLY A 29 -2.61 -7.26 3.51
C GLY A 29 -2.85 -7.83 2.10
N VAL A 30 -3.00 -9.14 1.94
CA VAL A 30 -3.25 -9.74 0.61
C VAL A 30 -4.70 -9.50 0.19
N PHE A 31 -4.89 -9.05 -1.05
CA PHE A 31 -6.21 -8.90 -1.66
C PHE A 31 -6.87 -10.26 -1.84
N GLN A 32 -8.07 -10.43 -1.27
CA GLN A 32 -8.84 -11.67 -1.31
C GLN A 32 -10.09 -11.57 -2.21
N GLY A 33 -10.46 -10.36 -2.63
CA GLY A 33 -11.58 -10.09 -3.53
C GLY A 33 -12.90 -9.77 -2.83
N TYR A 34 -12.93 -9.76 -1.49
CA TYR A 34 -14.12 -9.42 -0.69
C TYR A 34 -13.95 -8.12 0.10
N GLU A 35 -12.83 -7.42 -0.07
CA GLU A 35 -12.56 -6.15 0.58
C GLU A 35 -13.65 -5.12 0.24
N VAL A 36 -14.08 -4.38 1.26
CA VAL A 36 -15.11 -3.35 1.10
C VAL A 36 -14.54 -2.25 0.21
N SER A 37 -15.08 -2.18 -1.01
CA SER A 37 -14.66 -1.22 -2.01
C SER A 37 -15.86 -0.72 -2.83
N MET A 38 -15.64 0.38 -3.53
CA MET A 38 -16.60 0.94 -4.48
C MET A 38 -15.93 1.18 -5.84
N VAL A 39 -16.67 0.94 -6.93
CA VAL A 39 -16.15 1.15 -8.29
C VAL A 39 -16.60 2.50 -8.82
N LYS A 40 -15.64 3.39 -9.06
CA LYS A 40 -15.85 4.74 -9.62
C LYS A 40 -14.59 5.22 -10.36
N THR A 41 -14.73 6.25 -11.19
CA THR A 41 -13.57 6.99 -11.72
C THR A 41 -13.03 7.96 -10.67
N PHE A 42 -11.81 8.47 -10.84
CA PHE A 42 -11.26 9.49 -9.93
C PHE A 42 -12.08 10.78 -9.99
N GLU A 43 -12.55 11.16 -11.19
CA GLU A 43 -13.40 12.34 -11.39
C GLU A 43 -14.73 12.23 -10.64
N GLU A 44 -15.36 11.05 -10.62
CA GLU A 44 -16.61 10.79 -9.88
C GLU A 44 -16.42 10.76 -8.36
N MET A 45 -15.24 10.35 -7.88
CA MET A 45 -14.91 10.35 -6.46
C MET A 45 -14.65 11.78 -5.93
N GLY A 46 -14.22 12.69 -6.80
CA GLY A 46 -14.01 14.10 -6.48
C GLY A 46 -12.99 14.31 -5.36
N LYS A 47 -13.30 15.22 -4.43
CA LYS A 47 -12.36 15.69 -3.40
C LYS A 47 -12.03 14.67 -2.30
N GLU A 48 -12.79 13.58 -2.20
CA GLU A 48 -12.54 12.55 -1.20
C GLU A 48 -11.49 11.53 -1.67
N ALA A 49 -11.18 11.51 -2.98
CA ALA A 49 -10.17 10.66 -3.56
C ALA A 49 -8.76 11.25 -3.38
N ILE A 50 -7.82 10.40 -3.02
CA ILE A 50 -6.40 10.72 -3.02
C ILE A 50 -5.78 10.15 -4.30
N HIS A 51 -5.17 11.01 -5.10
CA HIS A 51 -4.42 10.57 -6.28
C HIS A 51 -3.23 9.71 -5.83
N PRO A 52 -3.01 8.49 -6.34
CA PRO A 52 -1.99 7.57 -5.81
C PRO A 52 -0.56 8.14 -5.89
N ASN A 53 -0.26 8.97 -6.90
CA ASN A 53 1.05 9.63 -6.97
C ASN A 53 1.31 10.65 -5.84
N LYS A 54 0.31 11.05 -5.05
CA LYS A 54 0.52 11.81 -3.80
C LYS A 54 1.19 10.95 -2.71
N CYS A 55 1.10 9.63 -2.82
CA CYS A 55 1.73 8.68 -1.93
C CYS A 55 3.01 8.09 -2.55
N MET A 56 2.99 7.77 -3.85
CA MET A 56 4.16 7.18 -4.54
C MET A 56 5.27 8.20 -4.86
N LEU A 57 4.91 9.48 -5.00
CA LEU A 57 5.85 10.60 -5.17
C LEU A 57 6.79 10.50 -6.39
N PHE A 58 6.36 9.85 -7.48
CA PHE A 58 7.12 9.85 -8.73
C PHE A 58 7.04 11.22 -9.42
N SER A 59 8.19 11.72 -9.86
CA SER A 59 8.32 12.96 -10.63
C SER A 59 7.90 12.77 -12.09
N GLU A 60 7.56 13.88 -12.76
CA GLU A 60 7.24 13.87 -14.19
C GLU A 60 8.40 13.31 -15.03
N ASN A 61 9.65 13.68 -14.70
CA ASN A 61 10.82 13.17 -15.40
C ASN A 61 10.94 11.63 -15.28
N GLN A 62 10.58 11.05 -14.14
CA GLN A 62 10.56 9.60 -13.96
C GLN A 62 9.48 8.93 -14.82
N TYR A 63 8.29 9.55 -14.94
CA TYR A 63 7.27 9.05 -15.86
C TYR A 63 7.69 9.14 -17.32
N GLN A 64 8.29 10.26 -17.75
CA GLN A 64 8.74 10.45 -19.14
C GLN A 64 9.85 9.46 -19.53
N THR A 65 10.76 9.16 -18.61
CA THR A 65 11.89 8.24 -18.84
C THR A 65 11.61 6.81 -18.37
N ARG A 66 10.35 6.49 -18.03
CA ARG A 66 9.98 5.22 -17.37
C ARG A 66 10.41 3.98 -18.14
N HIS A 67 10.36 4.01 -19.47
CA HIS A 67 10.65 2.83 -20.29
C HIS A 67 12.13 2.46 -20.21
N ASP A 68 13.01 3.47 -20.27
CA ASP A 68 14.44 3.29 -20.09
C ASP A 68 14.76 2.93 -18.64
N TRP A 69 14.17 3.67 -17.69
CA TRP A 69 14.35 3.42 -16.25
C TRP A 69 13.96 1.99 -15.84
N ASN A 70 12.82 1.52 -16.31
CA ASN A 70 12.30 0.19 -15.97
C ASN A 70 13.04 -0.94 -16.69
N ARG A 71 13.65 -0.68 -17.85
CA ARG A 71 14.52 -1.64 -18.53
C ARG A 71 15.82 -1.85 -17.75
N ASP A 72 16.39 -0.77 -17.26
CA ASP A 72 17.72 -0.78 -16.63
C ASP A 72 17.64 -1.07 -15.11
N SER A 73 16.46 -0.93 -14.50
CA SER A 73 16.21 -1.23 -13.09
C SER A 73 16.17 -2.74 -12.81
N LEU A 74 17.12 -3.23 -12.02
CA LEU A 74 17.25 -4.64 -11.65
C LEU A 74 16.28 -5.11 -10.54
N GLY A 75 15.46 -4.22 -9.98
CA GLY A 75 14.62 -4.52 -8.81
C GLY A 75 13.21 -3.95 -8.90
N ALA A 76 12.22 -4.75 -8.49
CA ALA A 76 10.81 -4.37 -8.48
C ALA A 76 10.49 -3.10 -7.65
N PHE A 77 11.35 -2.75 -6.69
CA PHE A 77 11.16 -1.59 -5.80
C PHE A 77 11.46 -0.24 -6.48
N ASN A 78 12.27 -0.22 -7.53
CA ASN A 78 12.63 1.01 -8.25
C ASN A 78 11.82 1.19 -9.53
N LYS A 79 10.82 0.34 -9.76
CA LYS A 79 10.02 0.38 -10.98
C LYS A 79 9.09 1.60 -10.93
N VAL A 80 9.02 2.33 -12.02
CA VAL A 80 8.06 3.43 -12.21
C VAL A 80 6.75 2.85 -12.79
N PRO A 81 5.58 3.10 -12.18
CA PRO A 81 4.30 2.60 -12.67
C PRO A 81 3.90 3.20 -14.03
N GLU A 82 2.81 2.69 -14.61
CA GLU A 82 2.11 3.42 -15.66
C GLU A 82 1.48 4.71 -15.07
N PRO A 83 1.36 5.81 -15.85
CA PRO A 83 0.62 6.99 -15.41
C PRO A 83 -0.82 6.66 -15.03
N PHE A 84 -1.32 7.30 -13.97
CA PHE A 84 -2.67 7.06 -13.48
C PHE A 84 -3.73 7.74 -14.36
N ASP A 85 -4.59 6.96 -15.01
CA ASP A 85 -5.70 7.48 -15.82
C ASP A 85 -6.91 7.85 -14.92
N VAL A 86 -7.20 9.14 -14.77
CA VAL A 86 -8.31 9.63 -13.93
C VAL A 86 -9.71 9.23 -14.40
N LYS A 87 -9.87 8.82 -15.66
CA LYS A 87 -11.17 8.47 -16.26
C LYS A 87 -11.49 6.98 -16.24
N LYS A 88 -10.51 6.14 -15.93
CA LYS A 88 -10.72 4.70 -15.82
C LYS A 88 -11.44 4.34 -14.52
N LEU A 89 -12.46 3.48 -14.63
CA LEU A 89 -13.14 2.89 -13.48
C LEU A 89 -12.17 2.00 -12.69
N ARG A 90 -12.16 2.16 -11.36
CA ARG A 90 -11.34 1.34 -10.45
C ARG A 90 -12.06 1.12 -9.13
N GLN A 91 -11.61 0.12 -8.39
CA GLN A 91 -12.01 -0.09 -7.00
C GLN A 91 -11.31 0.92 -6.08
N TRP A 92 -12.08 1.49 -5.17
CA TRP A 92 -11.64 2.43 -4.15
C TRP A 92 -11.92 1.87 -2.76
N THR A 93 -10.92 1.87 -1.91
CA THR A 93 -11.03 1.48 -0.50
C THR A 93 -11.17 2.73 0.36
N ALA A 94 -12.14 2.71 1.28
CA ALA A 94 -12.28 3.76 2.28
C ALA A 94 -11.15 3.67 3.30
N ILE A 95 -10.50 4.80 3.55
CA ILE A 95 -9.47 4.95 4.58
C ILE A 95 -9.89 6.04 5.56
N TRP A 96 -9.49 5.92 6.82
CA TRP A 96 -9.81 6.92 7.84
C TRP A 96 -8.69 7.96 7.96
N SER A 97 -9.03 9.24 7.83
CA SER A 97 -8.11 10.34 8.09
C SER A 97 -8.18 10.74 9.56
N LEU A 98 -7.12 10.44 10.33
CA LEU A 98 -7.02 10.85 11.74
C LEU A 98 -6.93 12.37 11.93
N THR A 99 -6.37 13.09 10.95
CA THR A 99 -6.23 14.56 11.01
C THR A 99 -7.49 15.30 10.56
N GLY A 100 -8.23 14.71 9.62
CA GLY A 100 -9.45 15.29 9.07
C GLY A 100 -10.75 14.75 9.67
N ASP A 101 -10.68 13.76 10.55
CA ASP A 101 -11.81 13.05 11.17
C ASP A 101 -12.89 12.63 10.14
N CYS A 102 -12.44 12.10 9.00
CA CYS A 102 -13.31 11.76 7.88
C CYS A 102 -12.75 10.61 7.03
N PHE A 103 -13.64 9.99 6.25
CA PHE A 103 -13.22 9.02 5.24
C PHE A 103 -12.60 9.71 4.03
N LYS A 104 -11.46 9.17 3.60
CA LYS A 104 -10.84 9.42 2.29
C LYS A 104 -10.80 8.11 1.51
N TYR A 105 -10.38 8.17 0.26
CA TYR A 105 -10.33 7.00 -0.59
C TYR A 105 -9.01 6.90 -1.34
N LEU A 106 -8.44 5.71 -1.34
CA LEU A 106 -7.29 5.33 -2.17
C LEU A 106 -7.70 4.20 -3.13
N PRO A 107 -7.03 4.04 -4.29
CA PRO A 107 -7.25 2.89 -5.15
C PRO A 107 -7.00 1.60 -4.36
N THR A 108 -7.90 0.62 -4.46
CA THR A 108 -7.78 -0.66 -3.74
C THR A 108 -6.48 -1.38 -4.07
N ALA A 109 -5.99 -1.24 -5.31
CA ALA A 109 -4.69 -1.75 -5.76
C ALA A 109 -3.48 -1.21 -4.96
N TYR A 110 -3.61 -0.02 -4.35
CA TYR A 110 -2.59 0.58 -3.51
C TYR A 110 -2.71 0.16 -2.03
N CYS A 111 -3.88 -0.35 -1.61
CA CYS A 111 -4.14 -0.75 -0.22
C CYS A 111 -3.81 -2.23 0.06
N TYR A 112 -3.90 -3.09 -0.96
CA TYR A 112 -3.77 -4.54 -0.79
C TYR A 112 -2.78 -5.16 -1.78
N TYR A 113 -1.97 -6.10 -1.29
CA TYR A 113 -1.00 -6.84 -2.07
C TYR A 113 -1.67 -7.77 -3.08
N GLY A 114 -1.09 -7.88 -4.28
CA GLY A 114 -1.53 -8.86 -5.29
C GLY A 114 -2.84 -8.52 -5.99
N HIS A 115 -3.32 -7.28 -5.88
CA HIS A 115 -4.48 -6.82 -6.62
C HIS A 115 -4.25 -6.98 -8.15
N PRO A 116 -5.23 -7.49 -8.92
CA PRO A 116 -5.03 -7.79 -10.35
C PRO A 116 -4.75 -6.55 -11.21
N GLU A 117 -5.28 -5.38 -10.82
CA GLU A 117 -5.09 -4.11 -11.53
C GLU A 117 -3.96 -3.24 -10.95
N SER A 118 -2.75 -3.80 -10.82
CA SER A 118 -1.62 -3.14 -10.14
C SER A 118 -0.60 -2.45 -11.06
N SER A 119 -0.96 -2.09 -12.30
CA SER A 119 -0.02 -1.50 -13.27
C SER A 119 0.28 -0.02 -13.03
N GLU A 120 -0.69 0.70 -12.48
CA GLU A 120 -0.64 2.16 -12.26
C GLU A 120 -0.28 2.53 -10.81
N CYS A 121 -0.49 1.60 -9.89
CA CYS A 121 -0.08 1.67 -8.49
C CYS A 121 -0.12 0.26 -7.90
N TRP A 122 0.67 0.00 -6.86
CA TRP A 122 0.65 -1.27 -6.13
C TRP A 122 0.90 -1.00 -4.64
N ALA A 123 0.37 -1.86 -3.78
CA ALA A 123 0.68 -1.84 -2.37
C ALA A 123 2.15 -2.19 -2.11
N ASP A 124 2.79 -1.45 -1.22
CA ASP A 124 4.05 -1.80 -0.58
C ASP A 124 3.84 -2.03 0.92
N SER A 125 4.89 -2.43 1.63
CA SER A 125 4.83 -2.72 3.06
C SER A 125 5.15 -1.52 3.94
N ASN A 126 5.23 -0.31 3.39
CA ASN A 126 5.49 0.86 4.20
C ASN A 126 4.22 1.23 4.96
N GLY A 127 4.36 1.42 6.27
CA GLY A 127 3.23 1.72 7.16
C GLY A 127 2.34 0.53 7.51
N THR A 128 2.63 -0.70 7.04
CA THR A 128 1.92 -1.90 7.50
C THR A 128 2.46 -2.37 8.86
N ALA A 129 1.55 -2.71 9.77
CA ALA A 129 1.90 -3.16 11.11
C ALA A 129 0.78 -4.03 11.70
N ALA A 130 1.15 -4.90 12.64
CA ALA A 130 0.24 -5.65 13.50
C ALA A 130 0.42 -5.25 14.96
N GLY A 131 -0.66 -5.28 15.74
CA GLY A 131 -0.67 -4.97 17.17
C GLY A 131 -1.75 -5.78 17.89
N ASN A 132 -1.74 -5.79 19.22
CA ASN A 132 -2.80 -6.45 20.00
C ASN A 132 -4.07 -5.58 20.05
N THR A 133 -3.90 -4.26 19.89
CA THR A 133 -4.99 -3.30 19.69
C THR A 133 -4.82 -2.54 18.37
N LEU A 134 -5.88 -1.86 17.95
CA LEU A 134 -5.86 -1.04 16.74
C LEU A 134 -4.87 0.12 16.89
N GLU A 135 -4.83 0.76 18.05
CA GLU A 135 -3.96 1.90 18.37
C GLU A 135 -2.49 1.49 18.37
N GLU A 136 -2.16 0.30 18.88
CA GLU A 136 -0.80 -0.25 18.81
C GLU A 136 -0.36 -0.47 17.37
N ALA A 137 -1.23 -1.06 16.54
CA ALA A 137 -0.95 -1.27 15.12
C ALA A 137 -0.77 0.08 14.39
N ILE A 138 -1.63 1.06 14.65
CA ILE A 138 -1.54 2.41 14.06
C ILE A 138 -0.22 3.08 14.47
N LEU A 139 0.13 3.06 15.75
CA LEU A 139 1.35 3.67 16.26
C LEU A 139 2.59 3.04 15.62
N GLN A 140 2.64 1.70 15.57
CA GLN A 140 3.76 0.98 14.99
C GLN A 140 3.87 1.23 13.47
N GLY A 141 2.74 1.29 12.76
CA GLY A 141 2.72 1.62 11.34
C GLY A 141 3.22 3.05 11.08
N PHE A 142 2.86 4.00 11.93
CA PHE A 142 3.31 5.39 11.80
C PHE A 142 4.84 5.54 11.90
N GLU A 143 5.48 4.83 12.83
CA GLU A 143 6.95 4.81 12.97
C GLU A 143 7.66 4.22 11.73
N LEU A 144 6.97 3.42 10.93
CA LEU A 144 7.49 2.79 9.71
C LEU A 144 7.28 3.64 8.44
N LEU A 145 6.74 4.86 8.55
CA LEU A 145 6.53 5.79 7.43
C LEU A 145 7.76 6.68 7.12
N THR A 146 8.90 6.46 7.78
CA THR A 146 10.12 7.28 7.65
C THR A 146 11.19 6.69 6.73
#